data_AF-A0A317UCC2-F1
#
_entry.id   AF-A0A317UCC2-F1
#
_cell.length_a   1.000
_cell.length_b   1.000
_cell.length_c   1.000
_cell.angle_alpha   90.00
_cell.angle_beta   90.00
_cell.angle_gamma   90.00
#
_symmetry.space_group_name_H-M   'P 1'
#
loop_
_entity.id
_entity.type
_entity.pdbx_description
1 polymer ?
#
loop_
_entity_poly.entity_id
_entity_poly.type
_entity_poly.pdbx_seq_one_letter_code
_entity_poly.pdbx_strand_id
1 'polypeptide(L)'
;MRIEDMKNWTVDQLKKEVVRLSEECEKRQHEILDLQERRIELERDFAKTVEENRKAHEDLDRANKVIETAAWVKDGTIDLPFCDAPKELEHYRKLYQASNVRINELTITVNTLVDMLADLRSAFELRKTCN
;
A
#
# COMPACT_ATOMS: atom_id res chain seq x y z
N MET A 1 -54.46 22.99 -1.62
CA MET A 1 -55.77 23.66 -1.82
C MET A 1 -56.21 23.44 -3.26
N ARG A 2 -57.50 23.21 -3.48
CA ARG A 2 -58.07 22.99 -4.82
C ARG A 2 -58.74 24.28 -5.30
N ILE A 3 -58.78 24.51 -6.62
CA ILE A 3 -59.43 25.69 -7.23
C ILE A 3 -60.90 25.80 -6.81
N GLU A 4 -61.54 24.65 -6.58
CA GLU A 4 -62.94 24.56 -6.14
C GLU A 4 -63.18 25.17 -4.75
N ASP A 5 -62.17 25.16 -3.87
CA ASP A 5 -62.22 25.76 -2.54
C ASP A 5 -62.30 27.30 -2.60
N MET A 6 -61.92 27.89 -3.74
CA MET A 6 -61.81 29.34 -3.94
C MET A 6 -63.05 29.96 -4.60
N LYS A 7 -64.06 29.17 -4.99
CA LYS A 7 -65.26 29.64 -5.72
C LYS A 7 -66.05 30.73 -4.99
N ASN A 8 -66.01 30.73 -3.66
CA ASN A 8 -66.74 31.66 -2.79
C ASN A 8 -65.83 32.73 -2.16
N TRP A 9 -64.59 32.85 -2.60
CA TRP A 9 -63.63 33.78 -2.01
C TRP A 9 -63.84 35.20 -2.50
N THR A 10 -63.58 36.18 -1.63
CA THR A 10 -63.53 37.58 -2.01
C THR A 10 -62.24 37.90 -2.77
N VAL A 11 -62.27 39.00 -3.53
CA VAL A 11 -61.11 39.50 -4.27
C VAL A 11 -59.88 39.68 -3.37
N ASP A 12 -60.05 40.13 -2.13
CA ASP A 12 -58.94 40.33 -1.20
C ASP A 12 -58.36 39.01 -0.67
N GLN A 13 -59.18 37.98 -0.51
CA GLN A 13 -58.71 36.63 -0.17
C GLN A 13 -57.88 36.06 -1.34
N LEU A 14 -58.36 36.23 -2.57
CA LEU A 14 -57.62 35.82 -3.77
C LEU A 14 -56.27 36.54 -3.89
N LYS A 15 -56.22 37.86 -3.65
CA LYS A 15 -54.97 38.64 -3.67
C LYS A 15 -53.95 38.11 -2.65
N LYS A 16 -54.37 37.83 -1.42
CA LYS A 16 -53.50 37.27 -0.38
C LYS A 16 -52.91 35.92 -0.79
N GLU A 17 -53.75 35.07 -1.38
CA GLU A 17 -53.30 33.75 -1.81
C GLU A 17 -52.36 33.80 -3.01
N VAL A 18 -52.58 34.72 -3.95
CA VAL A 18 -51.64 34.96 -5.05
C VAL A 18 -50.27 35.38 -4.52
N VAL A 19 -50.22 36.29 -3.54
CA VAL A 19 -48.94 36.69 -2.90
C VAL A 19 -48.29 35.49 -2.22
N ARG A 20 -49.05 34.73 -1.41
CA ARG A 20 -48.54 33.53 -0.73
C ARG A 20 -47.98 32.49 -1.71
N LEU A 21 -48.69 32.26 -2.82
CA LEU A 21 -48.24 31.35 -3.87
C LEU A 21 -47.00 31.89 -4.61
N SER A 22 -46.89 33.20 -4.80
CA SER A 22 -45.70 33.83 -5.39
C SER A 22 -44.46 33.59 -4.51
N GLU A 23 -44.58 33.84 -3.20
CA GLU A 23 -43.49 33.60 -2.24
C GLU A 23 -43.09 32.12 -2.18
N GLU A 24 -44.07 31.21 -2.21
CA GLU A 24 -43.81 29.76 -2.24
C GLU A 24 -43.13 29.34 -3.56
N CYS A 25 -43.52 29.92 -4.69
CA CYS A 25 -42.87 29.69 -5.97
C CYS A 25 -41.42 30.17 -5.97
N GLU A 26 -41.14 31.37 -5.43
CA GLU A 26 -39.78 31.90 -5.31
C GLU A 26 -38.90 30.99 -4.45
N LYS A 27 -39.39 30.54 -3.29
CA LYS A 27 -38.67 29.58 -2.44
C LYS A 27 -38.31 28.30 -3.18
N ARG A 28 -39.29 27.71 -3.89
CA ARG A 28 -39.06 26.50 -4.69
C ARG A 28 -38.08 26.73 -5.84
N GLN A 29 -38.08 27.90 -6.46
CA GLN A 29 -37.09 28.25 -7.47
C GLN A 29 -35.67 28.29 -6.89
N HIS A 30 -35.49 28.89 -5.72
CA HIS A 30 -34.20 28.87 -5.03
C HIS A 30 -33.75 27.45 -4.66
N GLU A 31 -34.64 26.62 -4.11
CA GLU A 31 -34.34 25.21 -3.82
C GLU A 31 -33.91 24.44 -5.08
N ILE A 32 -34.55 24.70 -6.24
CA ILE A 32 -34.18 24.08 -7.51
C ILE A 32 -32.77 24.52 -7.93
N LEU A 33 -32.45 25.81 -7.80
CA LEU A 33 -31.12 26.33 -8.14
C LEU A 33 -30.03 25.71 -7.24
N ASP A 34 -30.26 25.65 -5.93
CA ASP A 34 -29.33 25.04 -4.97
C ASP A 34 -29.09 23.56 -5.29
N LEU A 35 -30.15 22.82 -5.65
CA LEU A 35 -30.04 21.42 -6.05
C LEU A 35 -29.30 21.24 -7.37
N GLN A 36 -29.46 22.17 -8.32
CA GLN A 36 -28.71 22.16 -9.58
C GLN A 36 -27.22 22.41 -9.35
N GLU A 37 -26.86 23.35 -8.48
CA GLU A 37 -25.47 23.60 -8.10
C GLU A 37 -24.83 22.36 -7.45
N ARG A 38 -25.52 21.75 -6.48
CA ARG A 38 -25.06 20.50 -5.86
C ARG A 38 -24.90 19.36 -6.86
N ARG A 39 -25.78 19.27 -7.87
CA ARG A 39 -25.68 18.26 -8.94
C ARG A 39 -24.38 18.44 -9.73
N ILE A 40 -24.05 19.69 -10.10
CA ILE A 40 -22.84 20.02 -10.85
C ILE A 40 -21.58 19.71 -10.03
N GLU A 41 -21.60 20.00 -8.73
CA GLU A 41 -20.48 19.64 -7.83
C GLU A 41 -20.28 18.14 -7.75
N LEU A 42 -21.35 17.37 -7.55
CA LEU A 42 -21.30 15.91 -7.53
C LEU A 42 -20.79 15.35 -8.87
N GLU A 43 -21.27 15.87 -10.01
CA GLU A 43 -20.79 15.46 -11.34
C GLU A 43 -19.27 15.69 -11.49
N ARG A 44 -18.75 16.81 -10.96
CA ARG A 44 -17.31 17.11 -10.96
C ARG A 44 -16.53 16.14 -10.09
N ASP A 45 -17.00 15.85 -8.89
CA ASP A 45 -16.34 14.93 -7.96
C ASP A 45 -16.34 13.49 -8.48
N PHE A 46 -17.44 13.06 -9.11
CA PHE A 46 -17.50 11.78 -9.82
C PHE A 46 -16.49 11.73 -10.97
N ALA A 47 -16.41 12.77 -11.80
CA ALA A 47 -15.44 12.82 -12.91
C ALA A 47 -13.99 12.72 -12.39
N LYS A 48 -13.67 13.42 -11.29
CA LYS A 48 -12.36 13.31 -10.64
C LYS A 48 -12.07 11.90 -10.14
N THR A 49 -13.03 11.28 -9.46
CA THR A 49 -12.91 9.92 -8.91
C THR A 49 -12.73 8.87 -10.02
N VAL A 50 -13.43 9.02 -11.15
CA VAL A 50 -13.28 8.16 -12.32
C VAL A 50 -11.87 8.29 -12.90
N GLU A 51 -11.35 9.50 -13.02
CA GLU A 51 -9.99 9.73 -13.53
C GLU A 51 -8.91 9.16 -12.59
N GLU A 52 -9.08 9.28 -11.28
CA GLU A 52 -8.20 8.66 -10.30
C GLU A 52 -8.25 7.12 -10.38
N ASN A 53 -9.45 6.54 -10.52
CA ASN A 53 -9.62 5.10 -10.74
C ASN A 53 -8.94 4.62 -12.03
N ARG A 54 -9.08 5.38 -13.12
CA ARG A 54 -8.45 5.07 -14.41
C ARG A 54 -6.93 4.99 -14.26
N LYS A 55 -6.32 5.95 -13.57
CA LYS A 55 -4.86 5.94 -13.30
C LYS A 55 -4.47 4.74 -12.44
N ALA A 56 -5.21 4.45 -11.38
CA ALA A 56 -4.94 3.29 -10.53
C ALA A 56 -5.02 1.97 -11.31
N HIS A 57 -5.99 1.84 -12.23
CA HIS A 57 -6.07 0.69 -13.14
C HIS A 57 -4.86 0.58 -14.07
N GLU A 58 -4.41 1.70 -14.66
CA GLU A 58 -3.20 1.71 -15.48
C GLU A 58 -1.95 1.31 -14.67
N ASP A 59 -1.86 1.72 -13.41
CA ASP A 59 -0.76 1.35 -12.52
C ASP A 59 -0.77 -0.16 -12.21
N LEU A 60 -1.96 -0.71 -11.94
CA LEU A 60 -2.16 -2.15 -11.73
C LEU A 60 -1.82 -2.96 -12.98
N ASP A 61 -2.24 -2.52 -14.17
CA ASP A 61 -1.91 -3.20 -15.43
C ASP A 61 -0.40 -3.22 -15.68
N ARG A 62 0.30 -2.11 -15.37
CA ARG A 62 1.77 -2.08 -15.45
C ARG A 62 2.41 -3.05 -14.46
N ALA A 63 1.93 -3.12 -13.22
CA ALA A 63 2.44 -4.05 -12.22
C ALA A 63 2.21 -5.52 -12.62
N ASN A 64 1.00 -5.85 -13.10
CA ASN A 64 0.66 -7.18 -13.58
C ASN A 64 1.56 -7.61 -14.74
N LYS A 65 1.82 -6.72 -15.70
CA LYS A 65 2.75 -7.00 -16.81
C LYS A 65 4.16 -7.32 -16.34
N VAL A 66 4.65 -6.63 -15.31
CA VAL A 66 5.96 -6.93 -14.70
C VAL A 66 5.95 -8.31 -14.04
N ILE A 67 4.90 -8.64 -13.29
CA ILE A 67 4.74 -9.94 -12.64
C ILE A 67 4.68 -11.06 -13.68
N GLU A 68 3.91 -10.89 -14.75
CA GLU A 68 3.86 -11.85 -15.85
C GLU A 68 5.24 -12.01 -16.48
N THR A 69 5.92 -10.91 -16.82
CA THR A 69 7.28 -10.99 -17.38
C THR A 69 8.23 -11.75 -16.44
N ALA A 70 8.12 -11.53 -15.13
CA ALA A 70 8.94 -12.22 -14.14
C ALA A 70 8.61 -13.71 -14.01
N ALA A 71 7.33 -14.09 -14.08
CA ALA A 71 6.87 -15.47 -13.94
C ALA A 71 7.31 -16.37 -15.11
N TRP A 72 7.50 -15.81 -16.31
CA TRP A 72 7.92 -16.56 -17.50
C TRP A 72 9.44 -16.74 -17.62
N VAL A 73 10.25 -16.08 -16.79
CA VAL A 73 11.71 -16.27 -16.75
C VAL A 73 12.05 -17.39 -15.77
N LYS A 74 12.27 -18.60 -16.31
CA LYS A 74 12.65 -19.81 -15.54
C LYS A 74 14.04 -19.75 -14.90
N ASP A 75 14.92 -18.86 -15.35
CA ASP A 75 16.32 -18.78 -14.92
C ASP A 75 16.63 -17.42 -14.28
N GLY A 76 16.32 -17.30 -12.97
CA GLY A 76 17.04 -16.57 -11.91
C GLY A 76 17.66 -15.17 -12.12
N THR A 77 17.46 -14.51 -13.25
CA THR A 77 18.16 -13.29 -13.64
C THR A 77 17.13 -12.31 -14.19
N ILE A 78 16.45 -11.62 -13.28
CA ILE A 78 15.67 -10.44 -13.65
C ILE A 78 16.36 -9.24 -13.00
N ASP A 79 16.96 -8.41 -13.84
CA ASP A 79 17.35 -7.05 -13.47
C ASP A 79 16.06 -6.21 -13.47
N LEU A 80 15.29 -6.33 -12.38
CA LEU A 80 14.08 -5.55 -12.19
C LEU A 80 14.50 -4.10 -11.93
N PRO A 81 14.05 -3.11 -12.73
CA PRO A 81 14.49 -1.71 -12.61
C PRO A 81 14.10 -1.03 -11.28
N PHE A 82 13.38 -1.74 -10.41
CA PHE A 82 12.94 -1.27 -9.08
C PHE A 82 13.35 -2.20 -7.93
N CYS A 83 14.13 -3.26 -8.17
CA CYS A 83 14.63 -4.13 -7.10
C CYS A 83 16.15 -4.20 -7.13
N ASP A 84 16.81 -3.54 -6.17
CA ASP A 84 18.21 -3.81 -5.81
C ASP A 84 18.39 -5.17 -5.09
N ALA A 85 17.30 -5.93 -4.92
CA ALA A 85 17.28 -7.25 -4.32
C ALA A 85 18.39 -8.20 -4.82
N PRO A 86 18.75 -8.22 -6.13
CA PRO A 86 19.88 -9.04 -6.60
C PRO A 86 21.24 -8.62 -6.02
N LYS A 87 21.46 -7.31 -5.81
CA LYS A 87 22.72 -6.79 -5.24
C LYS A 87 22.82 -7.06 -3.74
N GLU A 88 21.72 -6.91 -3.02
CA GLU A 88 21.65 -7.23 -1.59
C GLU A 88 21.86 -8.72 -1.34
N LEU A 89 21.24 -9.59 -2.15
CA LEU A 89 21.43 -11.04 -2.05
C LEU A 89 22.89 -11.43 -2.30
N GLU A 90 23.54 -10.82 -3.29
CA GLU A 90 24.95 -11.06 -3.59
C GLU A 90 25.88 -10.57 -2.47
N HIS A 91 25.56 -9.45 -1.82
CA HIS A 91 26.28 -8.97 -0.65
C HIS A 91 26.21 -9.98 0.51
N TYR A 92 25.00 -10.42 0.87
CA TYR A 92 24.82 -11.42 1.93
C TYR A 92 25.47 -12.76 1.59
N ARG A 93 25.44 -13.19 0.32
CA ARG A 93 26.11 -14.41 -0.14
C ARG A 93 27.62 -14.34 0.09
N LYS A 94 28.26 -13.23 -0.29
CA LYS A 94 29.70 -13.02 -0.08
C LYS A 94 30.05 -12.98 1.41
N LEU A 95 29.23 -12.31 2.22
CA LEU A 95 29.42 -12.25 3.67
C LEU A 95 29.36 -13.64 4.31
N TYR A 96 28.38 -14.46 3.91
CA TYR A 96 28.21 -15.83 4.40
C TYR A 96 29.40 -16.72 4.02
N GLN A 97 29.89 -16.63 2.77
CA GLN A 97 31.07 -17.35 2.32
C GLN A 97 32.32 -16.97 3.14
N ALA A 98 32.57 -15.67 3.35
CA ALA A 98 33.68 -15.19 4.15
C ALA A 98 33.58 -15.67 5.61
N SER A 99 32.37 -15.64 6.18
CA SER A 99 32.11 -16.13 7.53
C SER A 99 32.43 -17.63 7.67
N ASN A 100 32.01 -18.45 6.71
CA ASN A 100 32.29 -19.89 6.73
C ASN A 100 33.78 -20.22 6.64
N VAL A 101 34.54 -19.46 5.82
CA VAL A 101 36.01 -19.59 5.78
C VAL A 101 36.60 -19.28 7.16
N ARG A 102 36.14 -18.19 7.79
CA ARG A 102 36.64 -17.78 9.11
C ARG A 102 36.30 -18.78 10.20
N ILE A 103 35.10 -19.37 10.17
CA ILE A 103 34.69 -20.43 11.09
C ILE A 103 35.61 -21.64 10.95
N ASN A 104 35.91 -22.08 9.72
CA ASN A 104 36.82 -23.21 9.50
C ASN A 104 38.23 -22.95 10.03
N GLU A 105 38.79 -21.75 9.83
CA GLU A 105 40.09 -21.37 10.38
C GLU A 105 40.10 -21.43 11.92
N LEU A 106 39.03 -20.94 12.56
CA LEU A 106 38.87 -20.99 14.01
C LEU A 106 38.74 -22.44 14.50
N THR A 107 37.97 -23.29 13.81
CA THR A 107 37.84 -24.70 14.14
C THR A 107 39.20 -25.43 14.09
N ILE A 108 40.01 -25.18 13.06
CA ILE A 108 41.36 -25.75 12.97
C ILE A 108 42.22 -25.29 14.15
N THR A 109 42.18 -23.99 14.47
CA THR A 109 42.96 -23.42 15.57
C THR A 109 42.55 -24.01 16.93
N VAL A 110 41.25 -24.20 17.14
CA VAL A 110 40.75 -24.82 18.38
C VAL A 110 41.21 -26.27 18.47
N ASN A 111 41.13 -27.03 17.38
CA ASN A 111 41.58 -28.43 17.37
C ASN A 111 43.07 -28.54 17.71
N THR A 112 43.94 -27.69 17.13
CA THR A 112 45.37 -27.71 17.45
C THR A 112 45.65 -27.36 18.91
N LEU A 113 44.92 -26.39 19.49
CA LEU A 113 45.02 -26.06 20.91
C LEU A 113 44.59 -27.23 21.80
N VAL A 114 43.52 -27.93 21.43
CA VAL A 114 43.01 -29.12 22.15
C VAL A 114 44.05 -30.24 22.13
N ASP A 115 44.68 -30.48 20.98
CA ASP A 115 45.73 -31.50 20.84
C ASP A 115 46.94 -31.16 21.72
N MET A 116 47.42 -29.91 21.69
CA MET A 116 48.53 -29.47 22.54
C MET A 116 48.22 -29.59 24.04
N LEU A 117 46.98 -29.32 24.45
CA LEU A 117 46.54 -29.52 25.84
C LEU A 117 46.51 -31.00 26.22
N ALA A 118 46.12 -31.89 25.30
CA ALA A 118 46.14 -33.33 25.52
C ALA A 118 47.57 -33.86 25.69
N ASP A 119 48.52 -33.36 24.89
CA ASP A 119 49.94 -33.71 25.00
C ASP A 119 50.54 -33.25 26.33
N LEU A 120 50.29 -32.00 26.74
CA LEU A 120 50.74 -31.47 28.02
C LEU A 120 50.16 -32.24 29.20
N ARG A 121 48.88 -32.61 29.14
CA ARG A 121 48.24 -33.45 30.16
C ARG A 121 48.90 -34.81 30.27
N SER A 122 49.18 -35.45 29.14
CA SER A 122 49.86 -36.75 29.09
C SER A 122 51.27 -36.67 29.69
N ALA A 123 52.04 -35.62 29.35
CA ALA A 123 53.37 -35.38 29.92
C ALA A 123 53.34 -35.14 31.44
N PHE A 124 52.33 -34.43 31.94
CA PHE A 124 52.16 -34.19 33.37
C PHE A 124 51.80 -35.46 34.15
N GLU A 125 50.91 -36.30 33.61
CA GLU A 125 50.55 -37.58 34.23
C GLU A 125 51.74 -38.56 34.23
N LEU A 126 52.51 -38.65 33.14
CA LEU A 126 53.75 -39.44 33.11
C LEU A 126 54.76 -38.98 34.18
N ARG A 127 54.89 -37.66 34.39
CA ARG A 127 55.79 -37.11 35.41
C ARG A 127 55.35 -37.43 36.85
N LYS A 128 54.04 -37.55 37.11
CA LYS A 128 53.51 -38.00 38.41
C LYS A 128 53.80 -39.47 38.69
N THR A 129 53.82 -40.31 37.66
CA THR A 129 54.08 -41.75 37.81
C THR A 129 55.56 -42.11 37.95
N CYS A 130 56.48 -41.18 37.69
CA CYS A 130 57.93 -41.37 37.78
C CYS A 130 58.58 -40.77 39.04
N ASN A 131 57.80 -40.15 39.93
CA ASN A 131 58.20 -39.75 41.30
C ASN A 131 57.59 -40.73 42.31
#